data_AF-A0A2D7KTB3-F1
#
_entry.id   AF-A0A2D7KTB3-F1
#
_cell.length_a   1.000
_cell.length_b   1.000
_cell.length_c   1.000
_cell.angle_alpha   90.00
_cell.angle_beta   90.00
_cell.angle_gamma   90.00
#
_symmetry.space_group_name_H-M   'P 1'
#
loop_
_entity.id
_entity.type
_entity.pdbx_description
1 polymer ?
#
loop_
_entity_poly.entity_id
_entity_poly.type
_entity_poly.pdbx_seq_one_letter_code
_entity_poly.pdbx_strand_id
1 'polypeptide(L)'
;MKLTNYFLPVKKDKPKEAEIPSHVLMLRAGMCQQSTSGIYSWLPLGKKVLDKIENITKVEMNNAGAVEILMPTIQPSELWIESGRYQDYGKEMLRIVDRNKKELLYGPTNEELITDIFRNNIQSYKDLPLNLYHVQWKFRDEVRPRFGVMRGREFLMKDAYSFDTNLDNAIKSYNKMFVAYMKLFKKMGLRPIAMKADTGPIGGDLSHEFIILSKTGESNVYFDKSLLEMQELFDKINYNDNLQECIDKYTSFYAATEEKHIPKESKNILGELINTKGIEVGHIFHFGQKYSEPLNATITNENGKNISVYMGSYGVGVSRLVGGIIEANHDSKGIIWPKEVTPFMCSLINLNPDNKECTKISTKLYEYCKENNIDVLLDDSKESIGSKLAIADLIGFPFQIIIGPKGVKTDSYEIKIRKTDTTINSSLNELFNYICKNMV
;
A
#
# COMPACT_ATOMS: atom_id res chain seq x y z
N MET A 1 -20.52 -12.69 3.95
CA MET A 1 -20.14 -13.88 3.17
C MET A 1 -20.24 -15.14 4.04
N LYS A 2 -20.78 -16.26 3.53
CA LYS A 2 -20.70 -17.58 4.19
C LYS A 2 -19.47 -18.33 3.70
N LEU A 3 -18.71 -18.97 4.59
CA LEU A 3 -17.45 -19.62 4.25
C LEU A 3 -17.67 -20.80 3.30
N THR A 4 -18.75 -21.56 3.45
CA THR A 4 -19.11 -22.66 2.54
C THR A 4 -19.31 -22.22 1.08
N ASN A 5 -19.59 -20.94 0.85
CA ASN A 5 -19.76 -20.33 -0.47
C ASN A 5 -18.57 -19.44 -0.88
N TYR A 6 -17.46 -19.49 -0.15
CA TYR A 6 -16.30 -18.65 -0.37
C TYR A 6 -15.06 -19.49 -0.69
N PHE A 7 -14.31 -19.10 -1.72
CA PHE A 7 -13.08 -19.77 -2.07
C PHE A 7 -11.92 -19.29 -1.19
N LEU A 8 -11.58 -20.08 -0.17
CA LEU A 8 -10.52 -19.81 0.80
C LEU A 8 -9.65 -21.06 1.03
N PRO A 9 -8.67 -21.33 0.15
CA PRO A 9 -7.84 -22.54 0.21
C PRO A 9 -6.72 -22.41 1.26
N VAL A 10 -7.07 -22.48 2.55
CA VAL A 10 -6.11 -22.38 3.66
C VAL A 10 -5.14 -23.56 3.66
N LYS A 11 -3.84 -23.28 3.86
CA LYS A 11 -2.79 -24.30 4.00
C LYS A 11 -2.33 -24.43 5.45
N LYS A 12 -2.29 -25.68 5.94
CA LYS A 12 -1.80 -25.99 7.30
C LYS A 12 -0.28 -25.78 7.40
N ASP A 13 0.44 -26.35 6.44
CA ASP A 13 1.90 -26.37 6.43
C ASP A 13 2.52 -25.07 5.91
N LYS A 14 3.72 -24.77 6.40
CA LYS A 14 4.55 -23.67 5.88
C LYS A 14 4.99 -24.02 4.44
N PRO A 15 4.72 -23.15 3.44
CA PRO A 15 5.25 -23.33 2.09
C PRO A 15 6.78 -23.31 2.10
N LYS A 16 7.42 -24.24 1.37
CA LYS A 16 8.88 -24.42 1.38
C LYS A 16 9.61 -23.25 0.71
N GLU A 17 8.95 -22.63 -0.26
CA GLU A 17 9.40 -21.51 -1.08
C GLU A 17 9.29 -20.15 -0.38
N ALA A 18 8.66 -20.08 0.80
CA ALA A 18 8.38 -18.82 1.48
C ALA A 18 9.33 -18.56 2.66
N GLU A 19 10.16 -17.53 2.51
CA GLU A 19 11.21 -17.18 3.47
C GLU A 19 10.73 -16.22 4.57
N ILE A 20 9.95 -15.19 4.20
CA ILE A 20 9.53 -14.13 5.13
C ILE A 20 8.08 -14.33 5.65
N PRO A 21 7.74 -13.83 6.84
CA PRO A 21 6.43 -14.01 7.47
C PRO A 21 5.25 -13.64 6.57
N SER A 22 5.29 -12.48 5.91
CA SER A 22 4.20 -12.02 5.04
C SER A 22 3.94 -12.97 3.88
N HIS A 23 4.98 -13.42 3.18
CA HIS A 23 4.84 -14.37 2.08
C HIS A 23 4.27 -15.71 2.58
N VAL A 24 4.77 -16.22 3.71
CA VAL A 24 4.25 -17.44 4.34
C VAL A 24 2.78 -17.30 4.69
N LEU A 25 2.41 -16.21 5.36
CA LEU A 25 1.04 -15.97 5.84
C LEU A 25 0.06 -15.74 4.69
N MET A 26 0.44 -15.00 3.64
CA MET A 26 -0.43 -14.80 2.47
C MET A 26 -0.74 -16.12 1.75
N LEU A 27 0.27 -16.99 1.57
CA LEU A 27 0.06 -18.31 0.97
C LEU A 27 -0.75 -19.24 1.87
N ARG A 28 -0.49 -19.22 3.19
CA ARG A 28 -1.23 -20.06 4.15
C ARG A 28 -2.68 -19.61 4.31
N ALA A 29 -2.94 -18.31 4.34
CA ALA A 29 -4.28 -17.74 4.46
C ALA A 29 -5.08 -17.78 3.14
N GLY A 30 -4.53 -18.37 2.06
CA GLY A 30 -5.21 -18.48 0.77
C GLY A 30 -5.47 -17.11 0.14
N MET A 31 -4.57 -16.15 0.30
CA MET A 31 -4.70 -14.79 -0.25
C MET A 31 -4.14 -14.65 -1.66
N CYS A 32 -3.10 -15.41 -1.99
CA CYS A 32 -2.50 -15.42 -3.31
C CYS A 32 -2.01 -16.82 -3.67
N GLN A 33 -1.83 -17.04 -4.97
CA GLN A 33 -1.24 -18.24 -5.53
C GLN A 33 -0.19 -17.84 -6.55
N GLN A 34 1.00 -18.43 -6.45
CA GLN A 34 2.06 -18.19 -7.42
C GLN A 34 1.74 -18.92 -8.74
N SER A 35 1.74 -18.18 -9.84
CA SER A 35 1.57 -18.72 -11.20
C SER A 35 2.91 -19.02 -11.85
N THR A 36 3.90 -18.16 -11.63
CA THR A 36 5.31 -18.38 -11.98
C THR A 36 6.20 -17.49 -11.10
N SER A 37 7.52 -17.54 -11.27
CA SER A 37 8.46 -16.73 -10.50
C SER A 37 8.07 -15.24 -10.53
N GLY A 38 7.81 -14.65 -9.36
CA GLY A 38 7.41 -13.25 -9.22
C GLY A 38 6.02 -12.86 -9.75
N ILE A 39 5.16 -13.79 -10.16
CA ILE A 39 3.83 -13.49 -10.71
C ILE A 39 2.77 -14.27 -9.92
N TYR A 40 1.79 -13.54 -9.39
CA TYR A 40 0.82 -14.06 -8.44
C TYR A 40 -0.61 -13.77 -8.87
N SER A 41 -1.48 -14.78 -8.78
CA SER A 41 -2.92 -14.59 -8.79
C SER A 41 -3.41 -14.18 -7.41
N TRP A 42 -4.23 -13.13 -7.36
CA TRP A 42 -4.89 -12.67 -6.14
C TRP A 42 -6.18 -13.45 -5.92
N LEU A 43 -6.22 -14.24 -4.85
CA LEU A 43 -7.40 -15.01 -4.47
C LEU A 43 -8.41 -14.11 -3.73
N PRO A 44 -9.68 -14.51 -3.55
CA PRO A 44 -10.74 -13.62 -3.10
C PRO A 44 -10.42 -12.84 -1.81
N LEU A 45 -9.76 -13.48 -0.83
CA LEU A 45 -9.38 -12.81 0.41
C LEU A 45 -8.31 -11.73 0.18
N GLY A 46 -7.26 -12.07 -0.58
CA GLY A 46 -6.18 -11.15 -0.91
C GLY A 46 -6.66 -10.00 -1.82
N LYS A 47 -7.53 -10.30 -2.78
CA LYS A 47 -8.13 -9.30 -3.68
C LYS A 47 -8.95 -8.27 -2.90
N LYS A 48 -9.73 -8.69 -1.90
CA LYS A 48 -10.45 -7.75 -1.03
C LYS A 48 -9.52 -6.78 -0.29
N VAL A 49 -8.38 -7.26 0.21
CA VAL A 49 -7.38 -6.40 0.85
C VAL A 49 -6.76 -5.45 -0.17
N LEU A 50 -6.35 -5.96 -1.33
CA LEU A 50 -5.79 -5.16 -2.41
C LEU A 50 -6.74 -4.01 -2.81
N ASP A 51 -8.03 -4.30 -2.95
CA ASP A 51 -9.06 -3.31 -3.31
C ASP A 51 -9.26 -2.24 -2.23
N LYS A 52 -9.21 -2.61 -0.95
CA LYS A 52 -9.27 -1.64 0.14
C LYS A 52 -8.05 -0.72 0.14
N ILE A 53 -6.85 -1.27 -0.06
CA ILE A 53 -5.62 -0.48 -0.14
C ILE A 53 -5.66 0.46 -1.35
N GLU A 54 -6.08 -0.04 -2.52
CA GLU A 54 -6.26 0.77 -3.72
C GLU A 54 -7.24 1.93 -3.46
N ASN A 55 -8.41 1.64 -2.89
CA ASN A 55 -9.43 2.66 -2.61
C ASN A 55 -8.94 3.75 -1.64
N ILE A 56 -8.28 3.36 -0.54
CA ILE A 56 -7.69 4.33 0.41
C ILE A 56 -6.64 5.18 -0.31
N THR A 57 -5.80 4.55 -1.15
CA THR A 57 -4.79 5.26 -1.93
C THR A 57 -5.42 6.32 -2.83
N LYS A 58 -6.46 5.97 -3.59
CA LYS A 58 -7.18 6.91 -4.47
C LYS A 58 -7.80 8.06 -3.69
N VAL A 59 -8.45 7.78 -2.56
CA VAL A 59 -9.04 8.81 -1.70
C VAL A 59 -7.98 9.80 -1.22
N GLU A 60 -6.81 9.33 -0.76
CA GLU A 60 -5.76 10.24 -0.29
C GLU A 60 -5.09 11.04 -1.42
N MET A 61 -4.94 10.47 -2.61
CA MET A 61 -4.45 11.22 -3.78
C MET A 61 -5.44 12.31 -4.20
N ASN A 62 -6.73 11.98 -4.24
CA ASN A 62 -7.79 12.95 -4.55
C ASN A 62 -7.87 14.07 -3.50
N ASN A 63 -7.73 13.74 -2.21
CA ASN A 63 -7.69 14.72 -1.13
C ASN A 63 -6.50 15.70 -1.27
N ALA A 64 -5.39 15.24 -1.84
CA ALA A 64 -4.21 16.06 -2.12
C ALA A 64 -4.33 16.89 -3.42
N GLY A 65 -5.43 16.73 -4.17
CA GLY A 65 -5.70 17.44 -5.42
C GLY A 65 -5.11 16.77 -6.66
N ALA A 66 -4.62 15.53 -6.57
CA ALA A 66 -4.22 14.76 -7.75
C ALA A 66 -5.44 14.18 -8.46
N VAL A 67 -5.38 14.08 -9.79
CA VAL A 67 -6.50 13.64 -10.64
C VAL A 67 -6.21 12.28 -11.25
N GLU A 68 -7.15 11.34 -11.09
CA GLU A 68 -6.99 9.98 -11.61
C GLU A 68 -7.19 9.94 -13.13
N ILE A 69 -6.26 9.26 -13.81
CA ILE A 69 -6.33 8.83 -15.20
C ILE A 69 -6.00 7.32 -15.25
N LEU A 70 -6.05 6.71 -16.43
CA LEU A 70 -5.58 5.32 -16.60
C LEU A 70 -4.78 5.19 -17.88
N MET A 71 -3.49 4.94 -17.75
CA MET A 71 -2.61 4.69 -18.89
C MET A 71 -2.54 3.19 -19.23
N PRO A 72 -2.27 2.83 -20.50
CA PRO A 72 -2.09 1.44 -20.92
C PRO A 72 -0.87 0.78 -20.28
N THR A 73 -0.95 -0.54 -20.12
CA THR A 73 0.19 -1.38 -19.68
C THR A 73 1.23 -1.58 -20.77
N ILE A 74 0.80 -1.61 -22.04
CA ILE A 74 1.68 -1.73 -23.20
C ILE A 74 1.99 -0.34 -23.74
N GLN A 75 3.28 -0.04 -23.92
CA GLN A 75 3.76 1.28 -24.34
C GLN A 75 4.57 1.19 -25.65
N PRO A 76 4.50 2.23 -26.50
CA PRO A 76 5.35 2.35 -27.68
C PRO A 76 6.82 2.54 -27.27
N SER A 77 7.74 1.84 -27.93
CA SER A 77 9.19 1.99 -27.68
C SER A 77 9.71 3.36 -28.08
N GLU A 78 9.06 4.03 -29.05
CA GLU A 78 9.44 5.32 -29.59
C GLU A 78 9.55 6.40 -28.49
N LEU A 79 8.60 6.43 -27.55
CA LEU A 79 8.63 7.37 -26.43
C LEU A 79 9.83 7.15 -25.50
N TRP A 80 10.22 5.88 -25.29
CA TRP A 80 11.38 5.52 -24.48
C TRP A 80 12.70 5.77 -25.20
N ILE A 81 12.69 5.74 -26.53
CA ILE A 81 13.82 6.13 -27.36
C ILE A 81 14.00 7.66 -27.28
N GLU A 82 12.91 8.43 -27.36
CA GLU A 82 12.94 9.90 -27.19
C GLU A 82 13.55 10.32 -25.84
N SER A 83 13.20 9.64 -24.74
CA SER A 83 13.79 9.92 -23.42
C SER A 83 15.22 9.40 -23.22
N GLY A 84 15.72 8.59 -24.16
CA GLY A 84 16.98 7.85 -24.05
C GLY A 84 16.92 6.62 -23.14
N ARG A 85 15.80 6.35 -22.44
CA ARG A 85 15.73 5.26 -21.45
C ARG A 85 15.52 3.88 -22.03
N TYR A 86 15.16 3.75 -23.31
CA TYR A 86 14.85 2.45 -23.90
C TYR A 86 15.99 1.43 -23.68
N GLN A 87 17.23 1.82 -23.98
CA GLN A 87 18.41 0.95 -23.76
C GLN A 87 18.93 1.04 -22.32
N ASP A 88 18.94 2.23 -21.73
CA ASP A 88 19.49 2.46 -20.38
C ASP A 88 18.74 1.71 -19.27
N TYR A 89 17.44 1.40 -19.45
CA TYR A 89 16.68 0.60 -18.48
C TYR A 89 17.21 -0.84 -18.33
N GLY A 90 17.91 -1.35 -19.35
CA GLY A 90 18.54 -2.66 -19.31
C GLY A 90 17.54 -3.82 -19.31
N LYS A 91 17.94 -4.94 -18.68
CA LYS A 91 17.25 -6.24 -18.77
C LYS A 91 15.97 -6.32 -17.95
N GLU A 92 15.72 -5.37 -17.06
CA GLU A 92 14.48 -5.34 -16.28
C GLU A 92 13.27 -4.89 -17.13
N MET A 93 13.51 -4.30 -18.30
CA MET A 93 12.45 -3.90 -19.23
C MET A 93 11.95 -5.11 -20.03
N LEU A 94 10.67 -5.47 -19.86
CA LEU A 94 10.04 -6.49 -20.68
C LEU A 94 9.64 -5.91 -22.04
N ARG A 95 10.43 -6.23 -23.07
CA ARG A 95 10.18 -5.81 -24.46
C ARG A 95 9.31 -6.83 -25.19
N ILE A 96 8.42 -6.33 -26.03
CA ILE A 96 7.41 -7.09 -26.77
C ILE A 96 7.47 -6.67 -28.23
N VAL A 97 7.37 -7.63 -29.15
CA VAL A 97 7.23 -7.33 -30.58
C VAL A 97 5.86 -7.82 -31.03
N ASP A 98 5.06 -6.92 -31.61
CA ASP A 98 3.73 -7.29 -32.10
C ASP A 98 3.79 -8.05 -33.44
N ARG A 99 2.62 -8.51 -33.93
CA ARG A 99 2.51 -9.24 -35.21
C ARG A 99 2.94 -8.43 -36.45
N ASN A 100 3.01 -7.11 -36.33
CA ASN A 100 3.43 -6.18 -37.38
C ASN A 100 4.90 -5.75 -37.20
N LYS A 101 5.64 -6.42 -36.30
CA LYS A 101 7.03 -6.13 -35.96
C LYS A 101 7.23 -4.76 -35.31
N LYS A 102 6.21 -4.20 -34.66
CA LYS A 102 6.36 -2.99 -33.85
C LYS A 102 6.98 -3.34 -32.51
N GLU A 103 7.97 -2.54 -32.11
CA GLU A 103 8.62 -2.66 -30.81
C GLU A 103 7.78 -1.95 -29.75
N LEU A 104 7.35 -2.73 -28.77
CA LEU A 104 6.55 -2.33 -27.63
C LEU A 104 7.26 -2.78 -26.35
N LEU A 105 6.73 -2.36 -25.20
CA LEU A 105 7.16 -2.86 -23.90
C LEU A 105 6.00 -2.90 -22.92
N TYR A 106 6.09 -3.79 -21.94
CA TYR A 106 5.23 -3.71 -20.76
C TYR A 106 5.81 -2.66 -19.81
N GLY A 107 5.05 -1.58 -19.56
CA GLY A 107 5.49 -0.43 -18.79
C GLY A 107 5.98 -0.78 -17.38
N PRO A 108 7.26 -0.55 -17.05
CA PRO A 108 7.74 -0.66 -15.67
C PRO A 108 7.45 0.60 -14.82
N THR A 109 7.14 1.71 -15.51
CA THR A 109 6.74 3.04 -15.02
C THR A 109 6.17 3.84 -16.21
N ASN A 110 5.81 5.11 -16.04
CA ASN A 110 5.05 5.88 -17.03
C ASN A 110 5.53 7.33 -17.26
N GLU A 111 6.76 7.72 -16.89
CA GLU A 111 7.22 9.12 -17.05
C GLU A 111 7.12 9.60 -18.52
N GLU A 112 7.52 8.79 -19.49
CA GLU A 112 7.45 9.17 -20.91
C GLU A 112 6.01 9.32 -21.41
N LEU A 113 5.14 8.37 -21.02
CA LEU A 113 3.77 8.34 -21.48
C LEU A 113 2.93 9.48 -20.92
N ILE A 114 3.15 9.84 -19.64
CA ILE A 114 2.46 10.97 -19.03
C ILE A 114 2.96 12.31 -19.57
N THR A 115 4.27 12.41 -19.87
CA THR A 115 4.83 13.59 -20.56
C THR A 115 4.26 13.74 -21.96
N ASP A 116 4.06 12.64 -22.70
CA ASP A 116 3.42 12.67 -24.02
C ASP A 116 1.94 13.12 -23.94
N ILE A 117 1.19 12.62 -22.96
CA ILE A 117 -0.17 13.12 -22.68
C ILE A 117 -0.15 14.61 -22.37
N PHE A 118 0.77 15.06 -21.51
CA PHE A 118 0.89 16.45 -21.12
C PHE A 118 1.19 17.36 -22.31
N ARG A 119 2.25 17.07 -23.09
CA ARG A 119 2.72 17.94 -24.20
C ARG A 119 1.67 18.12 -25.30
N ASN A 120 0.79 17.15 -25.48
CA ASN A 120 -0.26 17.20 -26.49
C ASN A 120 -1.51 17.97 -26.05
N ASN A 121 -1.69 18.22 -24.75
CA ASN A 121 -2.94 18.76 -24.20
C ASN A 121 -2.78 20.07 -23.40
N ILE A 122 -1.58 20.37 -22.89
CA ILE A 122 -1.33 21.54 -22.04
C ILE A 122 -0.32 22.46 -22.72
N GLN A 123 -0.67 23.74 -22.87
CA GLN A 123 0.16 24.73 -23.58
C GLN A 123 0.42 26.00 -22.77
N SER A 124 -0.28 26.21 -21.65
CA SER A 124 -0.26 27.46 -20.90
C SER A 124 0.07 27.23 -19.42
N TYR A 125 0.81 28.17 -18.83
CA TYR A 125 1.08 28.17 -17.39
C TYR A 125 -0.19 28.22 -16.52
N LYS A 126 -1.33 28.69 -17.08
CA LYS A 126 -2.61 28.80 -16.36
C LYS A 126 -3.22 27.45 -15.98
N ASP A 127 -2.78 26.39 -16.64
CA ASP A 127 -3.24 25.02 -16.37
C ASP A 127 -2.38 24.32 -15.30
N LEU A 128 -1.37 25.02 -14.75
CA LEU A 128 -0.44 24.50 -13.74
C LEU A 128 -0.67 25.19 -12.39
N PRO A 129 -0.41 24.49 -11.25
CA PRO A 129 0.15 23.14 -11.15
C PRO A 129 -0.87 22.05 -11.50
N LEU A 130 -0.39 20.97 -12.10
CA LEU A 130 -1.17 19.78 -12.46
C LEU A 130 -0.53 18.54 -11.84
N ASN A 131 -1.34 17.64 -11.26
CA ASN A 131 -0.88 16.35 -10.78
C ASN A 131 -1.82 15.25 -11.25
N LEU A 132 -1.33 14.37 -12.11
CA LEU A 132 -2.09 13.25 -12.68
C LEU A 132 -1.57 11.93 -12.11
N TYR A 133 -2.46 11.00 -11.79
CA TYR A 133 -2.05 9.69 -11.27
C TYR A 133 -2.89 8.55 -11.83
N HIS A 134 -2.38 7.32 -11.73
CA HIS A 134 -3.17 6.12 -11.97
C HIS A 134 -2.80 5.03 -10.97
N VAL A 135 -3.67 4.03 -10.83
CA VAL A 135 -3.35 2.76 -10.16
C VAL A 135 -3.39 1.67 -11.23
N GLN A 136 -2.22 1.15 -11.61
CA GLN A 136 -2.10 0.27 -12.79
C GLN A 136 -0.99 -0.76 -12.59
N TRP A 137 -1.19 -1.94 -13.18
CA TRP A 137 -0.20 -3.01 -13.20
C TRP A 137 1.06 -2.60 -13.94
N LYS A 138 2.20 -2.95 -13.36
CA LYS A 138 3.54 -2.73 -13.90
C LYS A 138 4.25 -4.06 -14.04
N PHE A 139 5.26 -4.10 -14.90
CA PHE A 139 6.13 -5.25 -15.03
C PHE A 139 7.59 -4.82 -14.98
N ARG A 140 8.38 -5.44 -14.10
CA ARG A 140 9.85 -5.38 -14.09
C ARG A 140 10.36 -6.81 -14.10
N ASP A 141 11.20 -7.18 -15.05
CA ASP A 141 11.76 -8.53 -15.15
C ASP A 141 12.91 -8.72 -14.14
N GLU A 142 12.55 -8.63 -12.86
CA GLU A 142 13.45 -8.77 -11.73
C GLU A 142 14.24 -10.06 -11.84
N VAL A 143 15.57 -9.94 -11.76
CA VAL A 143 16.53 -11.04 -11.97
C VAL A 143 16.32 -12.15 -10.95
N ARG A 144 15.98 -11.79 -9.71
CA ARG A 144 15.72 -12.75 -8.63
C ARG A 144 14.47 -12.36 -7.85
N PRO A 145 13.26 -12.68 -8.38
CA PRO A 145 12.02 -12.41 -7.68
C PRO A 145 11.98 -13.20 -6.38
N ARG A 146 11.66 -12.54 -5.28
CA ARG A 146 11.69 -13.11 -3.93
C ARG A 146 10.65 -12.45 -3.03
N PHE A 147 10.45 -13.03 -1.85
CA PHE A 147 9.62 -12.41 -0.81
C PHE A 147 8.14 -12.18 -1.21
N GLY A 148 7.60 -13.02 -2.09
CA GLY A 148 6.19 -12.93 -2.45
C GLY A 148 5.87 -11.67 -3.23
N VAL A 149 4.83 -10.96 -2.79
CA VAL A 149 4.38 -9.69 -3.38
C VAL A 149 5.31 -8.52 -3.10
N MET A 150 6.33 -8.69 -2.25
CA MET A 150 7.27 -7.62 -1.91
C MET A 150 8.23 -7.31 -3.07
N ARG A 151 8.70 -8.35 -3.76
CA ARG A 151 9.65 -8.27 -4.86
C ARG A 151 9.28 -9.27 -5.96
N GLY A 152 8.13 -9.03 -6.56
CA GLY A 152 7.63 -9.73 -7.75
C GLY A 152 8.11 -9.10 -9.05
N ARG A 153 7.59 -9.62 -10.17
CA ARG A 153 7.78 -9.07 -11.51
C ARG A 153 6.59 -8.28 -12.00
N GLU A 154 5.38 -8.83 -11.79
CA GLU A 154 4.13 -8.14 -12.04
C GLU A 154 3.57 -7.62 -10.72
N PHE A 155 3.33 -6.31 -10.64
CA PHE A 155 2.90 -5.67 -9.40
C PHE A 155 1.98 -4.47 -9.66
N LEU A 156 1.04 -4.25 -8.75
CA LEU A 156 0.15 -3.09 -8.78
C LEU A 156 0.83 -1.90 -8.10
N MET A 157 0.88 -0.77 -8.79
CA MET A 157 1.47 0.47 -8.33
C MET A 157 0.52 1.64 -8.55
N LYS A 158 0.46 2.54 -7.57
CA LYS A 158 0.00 3.90 -7.80
C LYS A 158 1.21 4.74 -8.16
N ASP A 159 1.17 5.41 -9.30
CA ASP A 159 2.18 6.36 -9.73
C ASP A 159 1.50 7.66 -10.16
N ALA A 160 1.98 8.75 -9.58
CA ALA A 160 1.48 10.11 -9.79
C ALA A 160 2.61 11.00 -10.32
N TYR A 161 2.25 12.02 -11.09
CA TYR A 161 3.19 12.86 -11.81
C TYR A 161 2.73 14.32 -11.75
N SER A 162 3.57 15.20 -11.17
CA SER A 162 3.31 16.64 -11.16
C SER A 162 3.97 17.34 -12.34
N PHE A 163 3.36 18.46 -12.74
CA PHE A 163 3.85 19.39 -13.74
C PHE A 163 3.74 20.81 -13.18
N ASP A 164 4.87 21.52 -13.17
CA ASP A 164 5.02 22.80 -12.50
C ASP A 164 5.82 23.79 -13.37
N THR A 165 5.55 25.09 -13.19
CA THR A 165 6.15 26.15 -14.01
C THR A 165 7.62 26.44 -13.65
N ASN A 166 8.02 26.15 -12.41
CA ASN A 166 9.36 26.39 -11.87
C ASN A 166 9.62 25.48 -10.67
N LEU A 167 10.86 25.50 -10.17
CA LEU A 167 11.30 24.69 -9.04
C LEU A 167 10.50 24.96 -7.75
N ASP A 168 10.21 26.22 -7.43
CA ASP A 168 9.49 26.57 -6.20
C ASP A 168 8.07 25.98 -6.19
N ASN A 169 7.39 25.99 -7.33
CA ASN A 169 6.09 25.35 -7.48
C ASN A 169 6.19 23.82 -7.44
N ALA A 170 7.24 23.25 -8.04
CA ALA A 170 7.51 21.81 -7.96
C ALA A 170 7.75 21.33 -6.52
N ILE A 171 8.41 22.14 -5.68
CA ILE A 171 8.58 21.86 -4.25
C ILE A 171 7.22 21.84 -3.53
N LYS A 172 6.29 22.74 -3.86
CA LYS A 172 4.92 22.71 -3.29
C LYS A 172 4.19 21.43 -3.68
N SER A 173 4.28 21.01 -4.95
CA SER A 173 3.70 19.75 -5.45
C SER A 173 4.32 18.53 -4.76
N TYR A 174 5.64 18.54 -4.56
CA TYR A 174 6.37 17.53 -3.81
C TYR A 174 5.90 17.45 -2.34
N ASN A 175 5.78 18.59 -1.65
CA ASN A 175 5.33 18.65 -0.25
C ASN A 175 3.89 18.14 -0.09
N LYS A 176 2.99 18.43 -1.04
CA LYS A 176 1.63 17.85 -1.04
C LYS A 176 1.68 16.32 -1.06
N MET A 177 2.54 15.75 -1.90
CA MET A 177 2.68 14.29 -1.99
C MET A 177 3.34 13.69 -0.75
N PHE A 178 4.32 14.38 -0.15
CA PHE A 178 4.91 13.98 1.12
C PHE A 178 3.84 13.83 2.21
N VAL A 179 3.03 14.89 2.42
CA VAL A 179 1.94 14.87 3.40
C VAL A 179 0.91 13.80 3.07
N ALA A 180 0.55 13.64 1.80
CA ALA A 180 -0.41 12.64 1.36
C ALA A 180 0.06 11.22 1.67
N TYR A 181 1.35 10.94 1.55
CA TYR A 181 1.92 9.63 1.84
C TYR A 181 1.92 9.36 3.34
N MET A 182 2.31 10.34 4.16
CA MET A 182 2.23 10.22 5.63
C MET A 182 0.81 9.91 6.10
N LYS A 183 -0.21 10.61 5.56
CA LYS A 183 -1.62 10.35 5.84
C LYS A 183 -2.07 8.98 5.34
N LEU A 184 -1.70 8.62 4.10
CA LEU A 184 -2.03 7.35 3.48
C LEU A 184 -1.58 6.15 4.32
N PHE A 185 -0.30 6.11 4.68
CA PHE A 185 0.24 4.99 5.43
C PHE A 185 -0.34 4.94 6.85
N LYS A 186 -0.54 6.09 7.50
CA LYS A 186 -1.19 6.16 8.81
C LYS A 186 -2.61 5.57 8.78
N LYS A 187 -3.40 5.89 7.75
CA LYS A 187 -4.75 5.31 7.56
C LYS A 187 -4.73 3.79 7.37
N MET A 188 -3.64 3.23 6.87
CA MET A 188 -3.46 1.78 6.75
C MET A 188 -2.89 1.15 8.02
N GLY A 189 -2.84 1.88 9.15
CA GLY A 189 -2.25 1.42 10.40
C GLY A 189 -0.72 1.28 10.34
N LEU A 190 -0.08 1.89 9.35
CA LEU A 190 1.36 1.88 9.16
C LEU A 190 2.00 3.18 9.64
N ARG A 191 3.29 3.09 9.96
CA ARG A 191 4.07 4.19 10.54
C ARG A 191 5.44 4.30 9.87
N PRO A 192 5.52 4.47 8.54
CA PRO A 192 6.81 4.55 7.87
C PRO A 192 7.54 5.83 8.24
N ILE A 193 8.86 5.78 8.08
CA ILE A 193 9.74 6.93 8.22
C ILE A 193 10.11 7.39 6.81
N ALA A 194 9.93 8.67 6.52
CA ALA A 194 10.41 9.25 5.27
C ALA A 194 11.92 9.51 5.41
N MET A 195 12.71 8.87 4.56
CA MET A 195 14.16 8.90 4.61
C MET A 195 14.71 9.55 3.35
N LYS A 196 15.75 10.37 3.49
CA LYS A 196 16.48 10.89 2.33
C LYS A 196 17.01 9.71 1.51
N ALA A 197 16.71 9.74 0.23
CA ALA A 197 17.08 8.70 -0.73
C ALA A 197 17.92 9.29 -1.87
N ASP A 198 18.42 8.44 -2.76
CA ASP A 198 19.22 8.93 -3.87
C ASP A 198 18.39 9.81 -4.83
N THR A 199 18.98 10.90 -5.28
CA THR A 199 18.38 11.84 -6.24
C THR A 199 18.82 11.55 -7.67
N GLY A 200 19.65 10.52 -7.87
CA GLY A 200 20.25 10.21 -9.15
C GLY A 200 21.02 11.41 -9.72
N PRO A 201 21.08 11.55 -11.07
CA PRO A 201 21.87 12.60 -11.73
C PRO A 201 21.45 14.05 -11.44
N ILE A 202 20.29 14.24 -10.82
CA ILE A 202 19.65 15.56 -10.65
C ILE A 202 20.21 16.28 -9.43
N GLY A 203 20.72 15.52 -8.45
CA GLY A 203 21.23 16.08 -7.19
C GLY A 203 20.14 16.71 -6.32
N GLY A 204 20.57 17.32 -5.21
CA GLY A 204 19.67 17.94 -4.23
C GLY A 204 19.05 16.97 -3.23
N ASP A 205 17.98 17.42 -2.56
CA ASP A 205 17.33 16.76 -1.41
C ASP A 205 15.87 16.30 -1.67
N LEU A 206 15.37 16.43 -2.90
CA LEU A 206 13.98 16.13 -3.26
C LEU A 206 13.77 14.67 -3.68
N SER A 207 14.23 13.75 -2.83
CA SER A 207 14.01 12.30 -2.96
C SER A 207 13.81 11.70 -1.57
N HIS A 208 12.62 11.12 -1.31
CA HIS A 208 12.35 10.46 -0.04
C HIS A 208 11.67 9.10 -0.22
N GLU A 209 12.28 8.08 0.35
CA GLU A 209 11.70 6.74 0.49
C GLU A 209 10.92 6.65 1.80
N PHE A 210 9.72 6.09 1.74
CA PHE A 210 8.87 5.83 2.90
C PHE A 210 9.05 4.39 3.33
N ILE A 211 9.72 4.20 4.46
CA ILE A 211 10.21 2.90 4.89
C ILE A 211 9.48 2.43 6.15
N ILE A 212 8.83 1.27 6.08
CA ILE A 212 8.29 0.55 7.24
C ILE A 212 9.43 -0.20 7.91
N LEU A 213 9.63 -0.02 9.21
CA LEU A 213 10.64 -0.74 9.96
C LEU A 213 10.30 -2.24 10.03
N SER A 214 11.23 -3.10 9.59
CA SER A 214 11.07 -4.55 9.67
C SER A 214 12.43 -5.25 9.64
N LYS A 215 12.61 -6.28 10.48
CA LYS A 215 13.83 -7.10 10.50
C LYS A 215 14.09 -7.84 9.18
N THR A 216 13.03 -8.09 8.39
CA THR A 216 13.08 -8.76 7.09
C THR A 216 13.26 -7.79 5.92
N GLY A 217 13.35 -6.48 6.20
CA GLY A 217 13.50 -5.44 5.19
C GLY A 217 14.79 -5.58 4.37
N GLU A 218 14.73 -5.11 3.11
CA GLU A 218 15.87 -5.15 2.19
C GLU A 218 16.83 -3.98 2.40
N SER A 219 16.33 -2.83 2.90
CA SER A 219 17.11 -1.60 3.08
C SER A 219 17.61 -1.48 4.51
N ASN A 220 18.92 -1.28 4.69
CA ASN A 220 19.46 -0.83 5.98
C ASN A 220 19.21 0.67 6.12
N VAL A 221 18.81 1.10 7.32
CA VAL A 221 18.34 2.46 7.56
C VAL A 221 18.84 3.02 8.88
N TYR A 222 19.06 4.33 8.87
CA TYR A 222 19.61 5.10 9.99
C TYR A 222 18.72 6.30 10.25
N PHE A 223 18.15 6.40 11.45
CA PHE A 223 17.27 7.53 11.78
C PHE A 223 17.30 7.91 13.26
N ASP A 224 16.97 9.17 13.55
CA ASP A 224 16.76 9.68 14.90
C ASP A 224 15.43 9.16 15.47
N LYS A 225 15.50 8.43 16.59
CA LYS A 225 14.34 7.84 17.28
C LYS A 225 13.20 8.83 17.54
N SER A 226 13.48 10.13 17.72
CA SER A 226 12.46 11.17 17.91
C SER A 226 11.45 11.24 16.76
N LEU A 227 11.80 10.80 15.55
CA LEU A 227 10.88 10.74 14.41
C LEU A 227 9.67 9.82 14.62
N LEU A 228 9.77 8.85 15.54
CA LEU A 228 8.65 7.95 15.86
C LEU A 228 7.48 8.70 16.51
N GLU A 229 7.75 9.81 17.18
CA GLU A 229 6.75 10.67 17.85
C GLU A 229 6.23 11.78 16.93
N MET A 230 6.93 12.07 15.84
CA MET A 230 6.63 13.18 14.93
C MET A 230 5.57 12.86 13.86
N GLN A 231 5.08 11.62 13.79
CA GLN A 231 4.12 11.23 12.75
C GLN A 231 2.75 11.90 12.90
N GLU A 232 2.38 12.33 14.11
CA GLU A 232 1.12 13.05 14.37
C GLU A 232 1.12 14.49 13.82
N LEU A 233 2.28 15.00 13.42
CA LEU A 233 2.43 16.32 12.81
C LEU A 233 1.52 16.50 11.59
N PHE A 234 1.23 15.41 10.87
CA PHE A 234 0.47 15.45 9.61
C PHE A 234 -1.05 15.36 9.77
N ASP A 235 -1.58 15.12 10.98
CA ASP A 235 -2.99 14.79 11.19
C ASP A 235 -3.97 15.91 10.87
N LYS A 236 -3.56 17.15 11.16
CA LYS A 236 -4.42 18.34 11.06
C LYS A 236 -4.04 19.28 9.91
N ILE A 237 -3.22 18.82 8.98
CA ILE A 237 -2.75 19.63 7.85
C ILE A 237 -3.85 19.81 6.81
N ASN A 238 -4.09 21.05 6.39
CA ASN A 238 -4.82 21.37 5.17
C ASN A 238 -3.84 21.54 4.01
N TYR A 239 -4.12 20.93 2.85
CA TYR A 239 -3.23 20.99 1.69
C TYR A 239 -3.09 22.39 1.06
N ASN A 240 -3.96 23.33 1.43
CA ASN A 240 -3.89 24.72 1.00
C ASN A 240 -3.00 25.59 1.91
N ASP A 241 -2.55 25.07 3.05
CA ASP A 241 -1.64 25.78 3.94
C ASP A 241 -0.20 25.75 3.43
N ASN A 242 0.68 26.54 4.04
CA ASN A 242 2.11 26.43 3.79
C ASN A 242 2.66 25.13 4.37
N LEU A 243 2.84 24.12 3.51
CA LEU A 243 3.36 22.81 3.91
C LEU A 243 4.86 22.82 4.24
N GLN A 244 5.62 23.82 3.77
CA GLN A 244 7.08 23.83 3.86
C GLN A 244 7.56 23.78 5.31
N GLU A 245 6.95 24.57 6.21
CA GLU A 245 7.34 24.59 7.62
C GLU A 245 7.17 23.22 8.29
N CYS A 246 6.09 22.51 7.95
CA CYS A 246 5.85 21.17 8.45
C CYS A 246 6.90 20.17 7.92
N ILE A 247 7.22 20.24 6.63
CA ILE A 247 8.22 19.39 6.02
C ILE A 247 9.59 19.67 6.65
N ASP A 248 10.01 20.93 6.72
CA ASP A 248 11.28 21.34 7.32
C ASP A 248 11.42 20.85 8.75
N LYS A 249 10.35 20.98 9.55
CA LYS A 249 10.33 20.48 10.93
C LYS A 249 10.52 18.96 10.96
N TYR A 250 9.85 18.20 10.10
CA TYR A 250 10.00 16.75 10.05
C TYR A 250 11.40 16.33 9.55
N THR A 251 11.89 16.95 8.48
CA THR A 251 13.19 16.62 7.86
C THR A 251 14.39 17.23 8.57
N SER A 252 14.17 18.04 9.62
CA SER A 252 15.24 18.51 10.52
C SER A 252 15.87 17.36 11.33
N PHE A 253 15.11 16.28 11.54
CA PHE A 253 15.62 15.06 12.16
C PHE A 253 16.34 14.20 11.14
N TYR A 254 17.41 13.53 11.58
CA TYR A 254 18.19 12.68 10.71
C TYR A 254 17.41 11.42 10.32
N ALA A 255 17.29 11.15 9.02
CA ALA A 255 16.76 9.90 8.47
C ALA A 255 17.30 9.65 7.07
N ALA A 256 18.03 8.55 6.89
CA ALA A 256 18.68 8.22 5.62
C ALA A 256 18.71 6.71 5.38
N THR A 257 18.60 6.34 4.11
CA THR A 257 18.96 5.00 3.63
C THR A 257 20.48 4.81 3.71
N GLU A 258 20.95 3.56 3.66
CA GLU A 258 22.37 3.23 3.68
C GLU A 258 23.20 4.03 2.65
N GLU A 259 22.65 4.23 1.45
CA GLU A 259 23.32 4.96 0.36
C GLU A 259 23.56 6.44 0.67
N LYS A 260 22.68 7.05 1.48
CA LYS A 260 22.78 8.46 1.91
C LYS A 260 23.26 8.62 3.35
N HIS A 261 23.67 7.54 4.01
CA HIS A 261 24.12 7.63 5.39
C HIS A 261 25.47 8.37 5.49
N ILE A 262 25.52 9.41 6.33
CA ILE A 262 26.71 10.23 6.58
C ILE A 262 27.00 10.20 8.08
N PRO A 263 28.00 9.41 8.53
CA PRO A 263 28.28 9.20 9.96
C PRO A 263 28.62 10.46 10.78
N LYS A 264 28.99 11.57 10.11
CA LYS A 264 29.23 12.86 10.78
C LYS A 264 27.93 13.61 11.07
N GLU A 265 27.00 13.60 10.14
CA GLU A 265 25.70 14.27 10.29
C GLU A 265 24.81 13.55 11.29
N SER A 266 24.89 12.21 11.33
CA SER A 266 24.17 11.38 12.30
C SER A 266 24.64 11.55 13.76
N LYS A 267 25.66 12.38 14.01
CA LYS A 267 26.10 12.75 15.37
C LYS A 267 25.40 13.99 15.91
N ASN A 268 24.74 14.77 15.05
CA ASN A 268 24.00 15.98 15.42
C ASN A 268 22.50 15.68 15.51
N ILE A 269 22.14 14.55 16.14
CA ILE A 269 20.76 14.14 16.35
C ILE A 269 20.24 14.60 17.71
N LEU A 270 18.93 14.72 17.84
CA LEU A 270 18.27 15.13 19.08
C LEU A 270 18.02 13.92 19.99
N GLY A 271 17.72 12.75 19.40
CA GLY A 271 17.47 11.51 20.11
C GLY A 271 18.59 10.47 20.00
N GLU A 272 18.19 9.21 19.97
CA GLU A 272 19.07 8.04 19.80
C GLU A 272 19.12 7.64 18.32
N LEU A 273 20.32 7.34 17.79
CA LEU A 273 20.46 6.84 16.44
C LEU A 273 20.03 5.38 16.38
N ILE A 274 18.98 5.08 15.61
CA ILE A 274 18.52 3.73 15.37
C ILE A 274 19.12 3.22 14.06
N ASN A 275 19.77 2.06 14.12
CA ASN A 275 20.17 1.27 12.96
C ASN A 275 19.29 0.01 12.90
N THR A 276 18.53 -0.13 11.81
CA THR A 276 17.67 -1.29 11.59
C THR A 276 17.47 -1.53 10.10
N LYS A 277 16.58 -2.47 9.78
CA LYS A 277 16.14 -2.74 8.42
C LYS A 277 14.72 -2.24 8.19
N GLY A 278 14.38 -2.02 6.93
CA GLY A 278 13.05 -1.61 6.55
C GLY A 278 12.66 -1.97 5.13
N ILE A 279 11.37 -1.79 4.86
CA ILE A 279 10.70 -2.09 3.62
C ILE A 279 10.22 -0.78 3.02
N GLU A 280 10.74 -0.44 1.85
CA GLU A 280 10.28 0.70 1.05
C GLU A 280 8.88 0.41 0.49
N VAL A 281 7.90 1.22 0.88
CA VAL A 281 6.50 1.10 0.44
C VAL A 281 6.01 2.25 -0.43
N GLY A 282 6.81 3.32 -0.51
CA GLY A 282 6.61 4.39 -1.46
C GLY A 282 7.85 5.25 -1.62
N HIS A 283 7.91 5.97 -2.71
CA HIS A 283 9.01 6.85 -3.07
C HIS A 283 8.46 8.09 -3.74
N ILE A 284 8.88 9.25 -3.27
CA ILE A 284 8.63 10.53 -3.94
C ILE A 284 9.96 11.09 -4.44
N PHE A 285 9.96 11.60 -5.67
CA PHE A 285 11.16 12.12 -6.31
C PHE A 285 10.82 13.25 -7.27
N HIS A 286 11.57 14.36 -7.19
CA HIS A 286 11.49 15.44 -8.16
C HIS A 286 12.64 15.31 -9.16
N PHE A 287 12.30 15.39 -10.45
CA PHE A 287 13.28 15.24 -11.53
C PHE A 287 13.40 16.42 -12.49
N GLY A 288 12.90 17.58 -12.10
CA GLY A 288 13.06 18.81 -12.86
C GLY A 288 12.59 18.62 -14.29
N GLN A 289 13.46 18.91 -15.26
CA GLN A 289 13.11 18.90 -16.67
C GLN A 289 13.61 17.64 -17.41
N LYS A 290 14.00 16.58 -16.69
CA LYS A 290 14.61 15.35 -17.23
C LYS A 290 13.83 14.72 -18.39
N TYR A 291 12.50 14.78 -18.36
CA TYR A 291 11.65 14.25 -19.43
C TYR A 291 11.06 15.35 -20.31
N SER A 292 10.78 16.52 -19.75
CA SER A 292 10.16 17.61 -20.50
C SER A 292 11.11 18.22 -21.55
N GLU A 293 12.42 18.23 -21.31
CA GLU A 293 13.42 18.64 -22.31
C GLU A 293 13.49 17.69 -23.51
N PRO A 294 13.81 16.38 -23.35
CA PRO A 294 13.96 15.48 -24.49
C PRO A 294 12.64 15.25 -25.25
N LEU A 295 11.49 15.29 -24.56
CA LEU A 295 10.17 15.12 -25.20
C LEU A 295 9.55 16.46 -25.66
N ASN A 296 10.25 17.59 -25.53
CA ASN A 296 9.77 18.92 -25.89
C ASN A 296 8.39 19.26 -25.27
N ALA A 297 8.20 18.90 -24.00
CA ALA A 297 6.99 19.20 -23.25
C ALA A 297 7.08 20.63 -22.69
N THR A 298 6.70 21.60 -23.52
CA THR A 298 6.80 23.02 -23.22
C THR A 298 5.45 23.69 -23.00
N ILE A 299 5.42 24.73 -22.17
CA ILE A 299 4.29 25.65 -22.02
C ILE A 299 4.72 27.09 -22.27
N THR A 300 3.76 27.96 -22.57
CA THR A 300 3.95 29.42 -22.55
C THR A 300 3.83 29.92 -21.12
N ASN A 301 4.88 30.57 -20.60
CA ASN A 301 4.88 31.16 -19.27
C ASN A 301 4.21 32.56 -19.22
N GLU A 302 4.12 33.15 -18.04
CA GLU A 302 3.53 34.49 -17.81
C GLU A 302 4.16 35.60 -18.66
N ASN A 303 5.42 35.44 -19.06
CA ASN A 303 6.17 36.39 -19.87
C ASN A 303 6.08 36.08 -21.38
N GLY A 304 5.25 35.13 -21.81
CA GLY A 304 5.10 34.72 -23.20
C GLY A 304 6.25 33.86 -23.74
N LYS A 305 7.14 33.35 -22.88
CA LYS A 305 8.26 32.48 -23.27
C LYS A 305 7.89 31.01 -23.13
N ASN A 306 8.28 30.20 -24.12
CA ASN A 306 8.19 28.75 -24.02
C ASN A 306 9.26 28.20 -23.06
N ILE A 307 8.81 27.43 -22.07
CA ILE A 307 9.67 26.76 -21.09
C ILE A 307 9.30 25.28 -21.00
N SER A 308 10.29 24.41 -20.79
CA SER A 308 10.03 23.02 -20.40
C SER A 308 9.55 22.98 -18.94
N VAL A 309 8.57 22.13 -18.64
CA VAL A 309 7.97 22.05 -17.31
C VAL A 309 8.84 21.29 -16.31
N TYR A 310 8.78 21.69 -15.04
CA TYR A 310 9.37 20.93 -13.93
C TYR A 310 8.42 19.80 -13.55
N MET A 311 8.98 18.65 -13.22
CA MET A 311 8.20 17.43 -13.01
C MET A 311 8.68 16.65 -11.79
N GLY A 312 7.76 15.95 -11.16
CA GLY A 312 8.04 14.95 -10.12
C GLY A 312 7.22 13.68 -10.32
N SER A 313 7.70 12.56 -9.77
CA SER A 313 6.98 11.28 -9.71
C SER A 313 6.82 10.80 -8.28
N TYR A 314 5.70 10.14 -8.03
CA TYR A 314 5.31 9.69 -6.71
C TYR A 314 4.74 8.27 -6.79
N GLY A 315 5.53 7.27 -6.41
CA GLY A 315 5.19 5.84 -6.44
C GLY A 315 4.75 5.28 -5.08
N VAL A 316 3.70 4.45 -5.07
CA VAL A 316 3.29 3.60 -3.93
C VAL A 316 3.07 2.19 -4.46
N GLY A 317 3.77 1.22 -3.88
CA GLY A 317 3.58 -0.19 -4.21
C GLY A 317 2.30 -0.73 -3.58
N VAL A 318 1.15 -0.57 -4.23
CA VAL A 318 -0.17 -1.00 -3.72
C VAL A 318 -0.20 -2.49 -3.40
N SER A 319 0.33 -3.32 -4.29
CA SER A 319 0.46 -4.77 -4.06
C SER A 319 1.48 -5.11 -2.97
N ARG A 320 2.64 -4.41 -2.96
CA ARG A 320 3.68 -4.54 -1.93
C ARG A 320 3.15 -4.19 -0.53
N LEU A 321 2.26 -3.20 -0.42
CA LEU A 321 1.66 -2.79 0.85
C LEU A 321 0.89 -3.93 1.54
N VAL A 322 0.30 -4.87 0.81
CA VAL A 322 -0.35 -6.04 1.43
C VAL A 322 0.65 -6.82 2.27
N GLY A 323 1.83 -7.12 1.71
CA GLY A 323 2.89 -7.80 2.45
C GLY A 323 3.51 -6.90 3.53
N GLY A 324 3.73 -5.61 3.25
CA GLY A 324 4.24 -4.64 4.22
C GLY A 324 3.37 -4.48 5.46
N ILE A 325 2.04 -4.51 5.31
CA ILE A 325 1.09 -4.48 6.42
C ILE A 325 1.19 -5.75 7.26
N ILE A 326 1.31 -6.93 6.62
CA ILE A 326 1.45 -8.19 7.35
C ILE A 326 2.80 -8.24 8.09
N GLU A 327 3.91 -7.82 7.47
CA GLU A 327 5.22 -7.74 8.15
C GLU A 327 5.15 -6.89 9.42
N ALA A 328 4.43 -5.76 9.36
CA ALA A 328 4.25 -4.89 10.52
C ALA A 328 3.19 -5.41 11.53
N ASN A 329 2.27 -6.28 11.11
CA ASN A 329 1.11 -6.69 11.91
C ASN A 329 0.84 -8.19 11.80
N HIS A 330 1.64 -9.00 12.50
CA HIS A 330 1.40 -10.43 12.66
C HIS A 330 1.92 -10.93 14.01
N ASP A 331 1.51 -12.13 14.40
CA ASP A 331 2.08 -12.88 15.53
C ASP A 331 2.29 -14.35 15.17
N SER A 332 2.54 -15.19 16.17
CA SER A 332 2.73 -16.63 15.98
C SER A 332 1.49 -17.38 15.48
N LYS A 333 0.30 -16.83 15.67
CA LYS A 333 -0.98 -17.45 15.27
C LYS A 333 -1.40 -17.04 13.86
N GLY A 334 -1.03 -15.85 13.39
CA GLY A 334 -1.39 -15.40 12.06
C GLY A 334 -1.28 -13.90 11.82
N ILE A 335 -2.04 -13.43 10.83
CA ILE A 335 -2.12 -12.02 10.46
C ILE A 335 -2.91 -11.24 11.53
N ILE A 336 -2.64 -9.94 11.68
CA ILE A 336 -3.44 -9.00 12.47
C ILE A 336 -3.77 -7.80 11.58
N TRP A 337 -4.96 -7.75 11.00
CA TRP A 337 -5.30 -6.64 10.10
C TRP A 337 -5.63 -5.34 10.87
N PRO A 338 -5.10 -4.19 10.44
CA PRO A 338 -5.71 -2.90 10.73
C PRO A 338 -7.16 -2.86 10.21
N LYS A 339 -8.05 -2.17 10.92
CA LYS A 339 -9.50 -2.19 10.64
C LYS A 339 -9.83 -1.65 9.25
N GLU A 340 -9.04 -0.72 8.77
CA GLU A 340 -9.25 0.03 7.54
C GLU A 340 -8.99 -0.84 6.29
N VAL A 341 -8.11 -1.83 6.41
CA VAL A 341 -7.68 -2.70 5.28
C VAL A 341 -8.13 -4.15 5.43
N THR A 342 -8.76 -4.52 6.56
CA THR A 342 -9.22 -5.89 6.79
C THR A 342 -10.24 -6.32 5.72
N PRO A 343 -10.14 -7.53 5.15
CA PRO A 343 -11.09 -7.96 4.11
C PRO A 343 -12.49 -8.25 4.66
N PHE A 344 -12.59 -8.60 5.94
CA PHE A 344 -13.82 -8.69 6.72
C PHE A 344 -13.55 -8.17 8.14
N MET A 345 -14.52 -7.48 8.74
CA MET A 345 -14.40 -6.92 10.08
C MET A 345 -14.45 -7.99 11.17
N CYS A 346 -15.23 -9.06 10.94
CA CYS A 346 -15.46 -10.10 11.93
C CYS A 346 -15.56 -11.50 11.32
N SER A 347 -14.98 -12.49 12.02
CA SER A 347 -15.30 -13.91 11.84
C SER A 347 -16.45 -14.30 12.77
N LEU A 348 -17.62 -14.62 12.23
CA LEU A 348 -18.70 -15.25 12.98
C LEU A 348 -18.48 -16.76 12.94
N ILE A 349 -18.17 -17.39 14.08
CA ILE A 349 -17.73 -18.78 14.14
C ILE A 349 -18.83 -19.63 14.77
N ASN A 350 -19.54 -20.41 13.95
CA ASN A 350 -20.50 -21.40 14.46
C ASN A 350 -19.77 -22.70 14.81
N LEU A 351 -19.63 -22.99 16.11
CA LEU A 351 -18.93 -24.17 16.61
C LEU A 351 -19.69 -25.49 16.38
N ASN A 352 -20.99 -25.44 16.10
CA ASN A 352 -21.80 -26.62 15.82
C ASN A 352 -22.94 -26.30 14.83
N PRO A 353 -22.68 -26.35 13.52
CA PRO A 353 -23.67 -26.06 12.48
C PRO A 353 -24.88 -27.01 12.47
N ASP A 354 -24.74 -28.24 12.98
CA ASP A 354 -25.85 -29.19 13.07
C ASP A 354 -26.80 -28.85 14.24
N ASN A 355 -26.39 -27.98 15.18
CA ASN A 355 -27.26 -27.45 16.23
C ASN A 355 -28.11 -26.29 15.69
N LYS A 356 -29.43 -26.50 15.59
CA LYS A 356 -30.40 -25.52 15.04
C LYS A 356 -30.33 -24.15 15.69
N GLU A 357 -30.16 -24.08 17.01
CA GLU A 357 -30.12 -22.80 17.72
C GLU A 357 -28.79 -22.06 17.48
N CYS A 358 -27.65 -22.76 17.44
CA CYS A 358 -26.36 -22.16 17.05
C CYS A 358 -26.43 -21.56 15.63
N THR A 359 -27.03 -22.30 14.69
CA THR A 359 -27.23 -21.85 13.31
C THR A 359 -28.20 -20.68 13.21
N LYS A 360 -29.28 -20.68 13.99
CA LYS A 360 -30.22 -19.56 14.06
C LYS A 360 -29.57 -18.28 14.57
N ILE A 361 -28.80 -18.35 15.66
CA ILE A 361 -28.13 -17.18 16.25
C ILE A 361 -27.02 -16.65 15.33
N SER A 362 -26.16 -17.52 14.82
CA SER A 362 -25.10 -17.12 13.88
C SER A 362 -25.66 -16.50 12.60
N THR A 363 -26.77 -17.03 12.07
CA THR A 363 -27.47 -16.43 10.91
C THR A 363 -28.10 -15.09 11.26
N LYS A 364 -28.69 -14.94 12.46
CA LYS A 364 -29.26 -13.66 12.91
C LYS A 364 -28.20 -12.56 13.01
N LEU A 365 -27.03 -12.87 13.59
CA LEU A 365 -25.90 -11.93 13.66
C LEU A 365 -25.36 -11.61 12.25
N TYR A 366 -25.28 -12.62 11.38
CA TYR A 366 -24.85 -12.45 10.00
C TYR A 366 -25.74 -11.48 9.21
N GLU A 367 -27.06 -11.67 9.25
CA GLU A 367 -28.00 -10.78 8.55
C GLU A 367 -27.99 -9.39 9.17
N TYR A 368 -27.87 -9.25 10.49
CA TYR A 368 -27.74 -7.94 11.13
C TYR A 368 -26.49 -7.18 10.67
N CYS A 369 -25.33 -7.83 10.62
CA CYS A 369 -24.11 -7.22 10.09
C CYS A 369 -24.32 -6.78 8.63
N LYS A 370 -24.96 -7.61 7.81
CA LYS A 370 -25.25 -7.31 6.41
C LYS A 370 -26.18 -6.11 6.24
N GLU A 371 -27.24 -6.02 7.04
CA GLU A 371 -28.19 -4.89 7.05
C GLU A 371 -27.50 -3.56 7.44
N ASN A 372 -26.43 -3.63 8.22
CA ASN A 372 -25.63 -2.47 8.65
C ASN A 372 -24.36 -2.23 7.79
N ASN A 373 -24.24 -2.88 6.62
CA ASN A 373 -23.09 -2.78 5.72
C ASN A 373 -21.74 -3.18 6.36
N ILE A 374 -21.76 -4.09 7.33
CA ILE A 374 -20.56 -4.61 7.98
C ILE A 374 -20.13 -5.90 7.27
N ASP A 375 -18.96 -5.87 6.63
CA ASP A 375 -18.36 -7.05 5.99
C ASP A 375 -18.02 -8.11 7.05
N VAL A 376 -18.74 -9.23 7.08
CA VAL A 376 -18.45 -10.39 7.95
C VAL A 376 -18.31 -11.70 7.19
N LEU A 377 -17.46 -12.58 7.71
CA LEU A 377 -17.32 -13.96 7.25
C LEU A 377 -17.96 -14.89 8.28
N LEU A 378 -19.00 -15.61 7.88
CA LEU A 378 -19.63 -16.64 8.70
C LEU A 378 -19.00 -17.99 8.40
N ASP A 379 -18.28 -18.57 9.36
CA ASP A 379 -17.81 -19.95 9.30
C ASP A 379 -18.96 -20.91 9.67
N ASP A 380 -19.70 -21.31 8.65
CA ASP A 380 -20.76 -22.32 8.67
C ASP A 380 -20.28 -23.72 8.21
N SER A 381 -18.97 -23.92 8.11
CA SER A 381 -18.37 -25.19 7.69
C SER A 381 -18.59 -26.31 8.72
N LYS A 382 -18.48 -27.58 8.32
CA LYS A 382 -18.52 -28.74 9.23
C LYS A 382 -17.16 -29.14 9.81
N GLU A 383 -16.18 -28.24 9.73
CA GLU A 383 -14.83 -28.46 10.27
C GLU A 383 -14.83 -28.53 11.81
N SER A 384 -13.78 -29.12 12.37
CA SER A 384 -13.62 -29.21 13.82
C SER A 384 -13.44 -27.83 14.47
N ILE A 385 -13.87 -27.69 15.73
CA ILE A 385 -13.74 -26.44 16.50
C ILE A 385 -12.32 -25.88 16.44
N GLY A 386 -11.31 -26.73 16.67
CA GLY A 386 -9.91 -26.32 16.63
C GLY A 386 -9.48 -25.81 15.24
N SER A 387 -9.96 -26.44 14.17
CA SER A 387 -9.71 -26.00 12.80
C SER A 387 -10.29 -24.60 12.53
N LYS A 388 -11.54 -24.37 12.93
CA LYS A 388 -12.23 -23.08 12.77
C LYS A 388 -11.49 -21.94 13.48
N LEU A 389 -11.14 -22.15 14.75
CA LEU A 389 -10.44 -21.14 15.55
C LEU A 389 -9.04 -20.86 15.00
N ALA A 390 -8.31 -21.90 14.57
CA ALA A 390 -6.99 -21.73 13.96
C ALA A 390 -7.06 -20.97 12.62
N ILE A 391 -8.07 -21.23 11.79
CA ILE A 391 -8.30 -20.49 10.55
C ILE A 391 -8.62 -19.02 10.85
N ALA A 392 -9.51 -18.75 11.81
CA ALA A 392 -9.87 -17.38 12.19
C ALA A 392 -8.68 -16.57 12.73
N ASP A 393 -7.79 -17.21 13.50
CA ASP A 393 -6.55 -16.60 13.96
C ASP A 393 -5.55 -16.35 12.82
N LEU A 394 -5.44 -17.30 11.88
CA LEU A 394 -4.55 -17.21 10.71
C LEU A 394 -4.94 -16.05 9.78
N ILE A 395 -6.22 -15.94 9.42
CA ILE A 395 -6.73 -14.92 8.48
C ILE A 395 -6.83 -13.53 9.11
N GLY A 396 -6.89 -13.45 10.43
CA GLY A 396 -6.49 -12.24 11.16
C GLY A 396 -7.47 -11.08 11.23
N PHE A 397 -8.78 -11.34 11.08
CA PHE A 397 -9.78 -10.26 11.15
C PHE A 397 -9.82 -9.63 12.55
N PRO A 398 -10.14 -8.33 12.69
CA PRO A 398 -10.09 -7.62 13.96
C PRO A 398 -10.88 -8.29 15.10
N PHE A 399 -12.03 -8.89 14.77
CA PHE A 399 -12.92 -9.53 15.72
C PHE A 399 -13.26 -10.97 15.35
N GLN A 400 -13.49 -11.80 16.36
CA GLN A 400 -14.09 -13.12 16.22
C GLN A 400 -15.24 -13.21 17.22
N ILE A 401 -16.43 -13.60 16.76
CA ILE A 401 -17.58 -13.90 17.62
C ILE A 401 -17.81 -15.40 17.58
N ILE A 402 -17.73 -16.05 18.73
CA ILE A 402 -17.78 -17.51 18.85
C ILE A 402 -19.17 -17.93 19.37
N ILE A 403 -19.89 -18.70 18.56
CA ILE A 403 -21.23 -19.18 18.86
C ILE A 403 -21.18 -20.69 19.07
N GLY A 404 -21.36 -21.13 20.32
CA GLY A 404 -21.34 -22.55 20.69
C GLY A 404 -22.55 -22.99 21.52
N PRO A 405 -22.80 -24.31 21.62
CA PRO A 405 -24.00 -24.86 22.28
C PRO A 405 -24.16 -24.45 23.75
N LYS A 406 -23.04 -24.27 24.48
CA LYS A 406 -23.07 -23.79 25.87
C LYS A 406 -23.58 -22.35 25.92
N GLY A 407 -23.02 -21.47 25.08
CA GLY A 407 -23.40 -20.07 25.03
C GLY A 407 -24.85 -19.84 24.63
N VAL A 408 -25.38 -20.65 23.71
CA VAL A 408 -26.81 -20.65 23.35
C VAL A 408 -27.72 -20.98 24.54
N LYS A 409 -27.31 -21.92 25.41
CA LYS A 409 -28.11 -22.31 26.59
C LYS A 409 -28.07 -21.26 27.69
N THR A 410 -26.97 -20.52 27.82
CA THR A 410 -26.72 -19.59 28.92
C THR A 410 -26.79 -18.12 28.50
N ASP A 411 -27.15 -17.83 27.25
CA ASP A 411 -27.08 -16.51 26.61
C ASP A 411 -25.75 -15.79 26.88
N SER A 412 -24.63 -16.47 26.58
CA SER A 412 -23.28 -15.94 26.79
C SER A 412 -22.35 -16.40 25.68
N TYR A 413 -21.91 -15.46 24.85
CA TYR A 413 -21.06 -15.68 23.68
C TYR A 413 -19.73 -14.96 23.88
N GLU A 414 -18.70 -15.44 23.19
CA GLU A 414 -17.36 -14.88 23.30
C GLU A 414 -17.06 -13.93 22.13
N ILE A 415 -16.58 -12.73 22.43
CA ILE A 415 -15.96 -11.81 21.49
C ILE A 415 -14.45 -11.82 21.74
N LYS A 416 -13.67 -12.29 20.78
CA LYS A 416 -12.21 -12.22 20.81
C LYS A 416 -11.73 -11.05 19.97
N ILE A 417 -10.86 -10.23 20.54
CA ILE A 417 -10.17 -9.13 19.84
C ILE A 417 -8.82 -9.66 19.34
N ARG A 418 -8.64 -9.76 18.02
CA ARG A 418 -7.47 -10.43 17.41
C ARG A 418 -6.14 -9.78 17.77
N LYS A 419 -6.11 -8.45 17.90
CA LYS A 419 -4.89 -7.67 18.20
C LYS A 419 -4.36 -7.91 19.61
N THR A 420 -5.24 -8.06 20.60
CA THR A 420 -4.87 -8.15 22.03
C THR A 420 -5.01 -9.56 22.59
N ASP A 421 -5.59 -10.49 21.83
CA ASP A 421 -5.95 -11.85 22.26
C ASP A 421 -6.88 -11.87 23.47
N THR A 422 -7.60 -10.76 23.73
CA THR A 422 -8.54 -10.65 24.85
C THR A 422 -9.92 -11.15 24.46
N THR A 423 -10.54 -11.92 25.35
CA THR A 423 -11.91 -12.43 25.17
C THR A 423 -12.87 -11.74 26.15
N ILE A 424 -14.02 -11.33 25.63
CA ILE A 424 -15.11 -10.71 26.38
C ILE A 424 -16.34 -11.61 26.25
N ASN A 425 -16.98 -11.94 27.36
CA ASN A 425 -18.27 -12.62 27.34
C ASN A 425 -19.39 -11.58 27.18
N SER A 426 -20.39 -11.88 26.35
CA SER A 426 -21.50 -10.98 26.07
C SER A 426 -22.77 -11.78 25.80
N SER A 427 -23.91 -11.29 26.31
CA SER A 427 -25.24 -11.75 25.91
C SER A 427 -25.53 -11.42 24.44
N LEU A 428 -26.57 -12.02 23.86
CA LEU A 428 -26.93 -11.75 22.47
C LEU A 428 -27.24 -10.26 22.22
N ASN A 429 -27.89 -9.58 23.16
CA ASN A 429 -28.19 -8.15 23.03
C ASN A 429 -26.92 -7.29 23.11
N GLU A 430 -25.99 -7.64 24.00
CA GLU A 430 -24.69 -6.95 24.10
C GLU A 430 -23.84 -7.16 22.85
N LEU A 431 -23.92 -8.32 22.18
CA LEU A 431 -23.25 -8.55 20.90
C LEU A 431 -23.71 -7.55 19.82
N PHE A 432 -25.02 -7.35 19.66
CA PHE A 432 -25.54 -6.38 18.67
C PHE A 432 -25.01 -4.97 18.95
N ASN A 433 -25.05 -4.55 20.22
CA ASN A 433 -24.52 -3.24 20.63
C ASN A 433 -23.00 -3.14 20.39
N TYR A 434 -22.25 -4.20 20.66
CA TYR A 434 -20.81 -4.24 20.42
C TYR A 434 -20.48 -4.12 18.94
N ILE A 435 -21.19 -4.86 18.09
CA ILE A 435 -21.05 -4.81 16.63
C ILE A 435 -21.28 -3.38 16.13
N CYS A 436 -22.43 -2.78 16.47
CA CYS A 436 -22.74 -1.41 16.05
C CYS A 436 -21.72 -0.37 16.51
N LYS A 437 -21.16 -0.52 17.71
CA LYS A 437 -20.23 0.46 18.27
C LYS A 437 -18.79 0.30 17.74
N ASN A 438 -18.35 -0.92 17.44
CA ASN A 438 -16.92 -1.20 17.22
C ASN A 438 -16.58 -1.68 15.80
N MET A 439 -17.57 -2.07 15.01
CA MET A 439 -17.40 -2.71 13.70
C MET A 439 -17.97 -1.90 12.52
N VAL A 440 -18.60 -0.75 12.79
CA VAL A 440 -19.11 0.19 11.78
C VAL A 440 -18.00 1.12 11.30
#